data_AF-A0A7H4MNP9-F1
#
_entry.id   AF-A0A7H4MNP9-F1
#
_cell.length_a   1.000
_cell.length_b   1.000
_cell.length_c   1.000
_cell.angle_alpha   90.00
_cell.angle_beta   90.00
_cell.angle_gamma   90.00
#
_symmetry.space_group_name_H-M   'P 1'
#
loop_
_entity.id
_entity.type
_entity.pdbx_description
1 polymer ?
#
loop_
_entity_poly.entity_id
_entity_poly.type
_entity_poly.pdbx_seq_one_letter_code
_entity_poly.pdbx_strand_id
1 'polypeptide(L)'
;MLLVAPQAQAVTRQVGIDIPVQWYADASGQMTIDRFAALPTDQLATTRQIPSFGYSRKTWWLHSELPGTWFAGEPRWLQLGPSFVDHLTIYYRPLGSDAPWEQRTFGDRDVARESDLHYRESVLIIPPPPTAAGYEVVFRLHSTSTLILLASLSSPQEFVQRATADTAFWSFYFGLAAVASGVALWLALALRRRLLWGICLFSLNYPLVAALHGFPEWFFGHAALPFQDFMISSLSLFSYATALWLHSEIFDLKKNMPRLHQLLIAAVVLNLVLQVSIPLGFYGFAMQIEGVIFIIITPVLLFTSWWLWRKKAIDRNTLLLGLLPPFYVAAAVLVQLSIHGIIPFHMAIYSLWQYALIVHIITVLIIAILRVRAENRQLEQKQRLARELQIEREASFHQRQFMGMVAHEFRTPLAVIQAALEISASRPPRPARRRASIASGAPPPVWCSSPITALPTPGSPHTTCTSIASRPPCCR
;
A
#
# COMPACT_ATOMS: atom_id res chain seq x y z
N MET A 1 -38.14 42.32 -18.56
CA MET A 1 -36.94 41.82 -19.26
C MET A 1 -35.77 41.86 -18.28
N LEU A 2 -35.54 40.76 -17.57
CA LEU A 2 -34.33 40.57 -16.76
C LEU A 2 -33.24 40.10 -17.73
N LEU A 3 -32.31 40.99 -18.05
CA LEU A 3 -31.08 40.65 -18.77
C LEU A 3 -30.26 39.72 -17.87
N VAL A 4 -30.35 38.42 -18.15
CA VAL A 4 -29.38 37.43 -17.69
C VAL A 4 -28.05 37.84 -18.33
N ALA A 5 -27.15 38.43 -17.54
CA ALA A 5 -25.75 38.56 -17.93
C ALA A 5 -25.26 37.16 -18.32
N PRO A 6 -24.52 37.01 -19.43
CA PRO A 6 -23.97 35.71 -19.79
C PRO A 6 -23.09 35.27 -18.62
N GLN A 7 -23.51 34.23 -17.90
CA GLN A 7 -22.67 33.59 -16.90
C GLN A 7 -21.34 33.31 -17.58
N ALA A 8 -20.25 33.86 -17.03
CA ALA A 8 -18.91 33.45 -17.39
C ALA A 8 -18.92 31.92 -17.48
N GLN A 9 -18.68 31.39 -18.69
CA GLN A 9 -18.79 29.96 -18.92
C GLN A 9 -17.95 29.24 -17.87
N ALA A 10 -18.64 28.48 -17.01
CA ALA A 10 -18.08 27.55 -16.06
C ALA A 10 -17.41 26.40 -16.83
N VAL A 11 -16.30 26.75 -17.48
CA VAL A 11 -15.52 25.86 -18.32
C VAL A 11 -14.06 26.14 -18.02
N THR A 12 -13.41 25.16 -17.38
CA THR A 12 -11.96 25.08 -17.33
C THR A 12 -11.43 24.84 -18.74
N ARG A 13 -10.49 25.66 -19.19
CA ARG A 13 -9.86 25.59 -20.52
C ARG A 13 -8.42 25.13 -20.41
N GLN A 14 -8.06 24.07 -21.11
CA GLN A 14 -6.72 23.49 -21.09
C GLN A 14 -5.86 24.06 -22.23
N VAL A 15 -4.67 24.55 -21.90
CA VAL A 15 -3.64 24.94 -22.87
C VAL A 15 -3.20 23.73 -23.69
N GLY A 16 -3.20 23.90 -25.01
CA GLY A 16 -3.00 22.85 -25.99
C GLY A 16 -4.30 22.25 -26.50
N ILE A 17 -5.35 22.07 -25.70
CA ILE A 17 -6.61 21.46 -26.16
C ILE A 17 -7.63 22.53 -26.54
N ASP A 18 -8.02 23.35 -25.56
CA ASP A 18 -9.02 24.41 -25.74
C ASP A 18 -8.37 25.74 -26.15
N ILE A 19 -7.10 25.93 -25.77
CA ILE A 19 -6.30 27.11 -26.08
C ILE A 19 -5.20 26.67 -27.05
N PRO A 20 -5.26 27.04 -28.34
CA PRO A 20 -4.24 26.67 -29.32
C PRO A 20 -2.86 27.17 -28.92
N VAL A 21 -1.84 26.35 -29.20
CA VAL A 21 -0.46 26.66 -28.88
C VAL A 21 0.37 26.71 -30.14
N GLN A 22 1.10 27.81 -30.31
CA GLN A 22 2.19 27.93 -31.26
C GLN A 22 3.51 27.76 -30.51
N TRP A 23 4.51 27.10 -31.09
CA TRP A 23 5.76 26.86 -30.39
C TRP A 23 6.99 26.92 -31.30
N TYR A 24 8.12 27.22 -30.67
CA TYR A 24 9.45 27.23 -31.27
C TYR A 24 10.47 26.55 -30.35
N ALA A 25 11.34 25.72 -30.94
CA ALA A 25 12.40 25.03 -30.23
C ALA A 25 13.73 25.76 -30.41
N ASP A 26 14.16 26.50 -29.37
CA ASP A 26 15.45 27.17 -29.35
C ASP A 26 16.56 26.21 -28.93
N ALA A 27 17.35 25.76 -29.91
CA ALA A 27 18.52 24.93 -29.69
C ALA A 27 19.75 25.71 -29.19
N SER A 28 19.76 27.04 -29.36
CA SER A 28 20.89 27.90 -28.97
C SER A 28 20.83 28.31 -27.49
N GLY A 29 19.63 28.37 -26.92
CA GLY A 29 19.36 28.88 -25.58
C GLY A 29 19.49 30.41 -25.46
N GLN A 30 19.69 31.11 -26.57
CA GLN A 30 19.92 32.57 -26.61
C GLN A 30 18.68 33.36 -27.05
N MET A 31 17.55 32.69 -27.33
CA MET A 31 16.31 33.36 -27.69
C MET A 31 15.81 34.21 -26.51
N THR A 32 15.35 35.42 -26.82
CA THR A 32 14.71 36.34 -25.87
C THR A 32 13.23 36.46 -26.19
N ILE A 33 12.43 36.92 -25.22
CA ILE A 33 10.99 37.13 -25.40
C ILE A 33 10.70 38.06 -26.59
N ASP A 34 11.43 39.16 -26.73
CA ASP A 34 11.22 40.14 -27.81
C ASP A 34 11.52 39.53 -29.19
N ARG A 35 12.57 38.71 -29.29
CA ARG A 35 12.91 38.02 -30.54
C ARG A 35 11.88 36.96 -30.89
N PHE A 36 11.41 36.21 -29.89
CA PHE A 36 10.37 35.20 -30.10
C PHE A 36 9.03 35.82 -30.51
N ALA A 37 8.62 36.91 -29.87
CA ALA A 37 7.40 37.63 -30.20
C ALA A 37 7.45 38.28 -31.60
N ALA A 38 8.65 38.60 -32.10
CA ALA A 38 8.86 39.12 -33.45
C ALA A 38 8.96 38.02 -34.53
N LEU A 39 8.96 36.73 -34.17
CA LEU A 39 9.02 35.65 -35.15
C LEU A 39 7.74 35.63 -35.99
N PRO A 40 7.85 35.51 -37.33
CA PRO A 40 6.68 35.36 -38.16
C PRO A 40 6.03 33.98 -37.93
N THR A 41 4.70 33.96 -38.03
CA THR A 41 3.87 32.80 -37.63
C THR A 41 4.15 31.53 -38.45
N ASP A 42 4.73 31.68 -39.64
CA ASP A 42 5.15 30.57 -40.52
C ASP A 42 6.33 29.77 -39.95
N GLN A 43 7.12 30.37 -39.05
CA GLN A 43 8.21 29.68 -38.34
C GLN A 43 7.76 28.96 -37.07
N LEU A 44 6.50 29.15 -36.66
CA LEU A 44 5.95 28.57 -35.45
C LEU A 44 5.15 27.30 -35.78
N ALA A 45 5.50 26.20 -35.12
CA ALA A 45 4.71 24.99 -35.21
C ALA A 45 3.45 25.13 -34.34
N THR A 46 2.29 24.71 -34.85
CA THR A 46 1.02 24.78 -34.11
C THR A 46 0.61 23.40 -33.61
N THR A 47 0.13 23.32 -32.37
CA THR A 47 -0.47 22.10 -31.80
C THR A 47 -1.84 22.38 -31.19
N ARG A 48 -2.72 21.39 -31.29
CA ARG A 48 -4.01 21.30 -30.60
C ARG A 48 -4.06 20.10 -29.63
N GLN A 49 -2.90 19.79 -29.07
CA GLN A 49 -2.73 18.79 -28.02
C GLN A 49 -1.90 19.39 -26.89
N ILE A 50 -1.96 18.78 -25.71
CA ILE A 50 -1.13 19.16 -24.57
C ILE A 50 0.34 19.14 -25.00
N PRO A 51 1.08 20.26 -24.86
CA PRO A 51 2.48 20.31 -25.29
C PRO A 51 3.34 19.35 -24.46
N SER A 52 3.98 18.40 -25.15
CA SER A 52 4.89 17.41 -24.59
C SER A 52 6.07 17.24 -25.53
N PHE A 53 7.28 17.50 -25.03
CA PHE A 53 8.51 17.54 -25.83
C PHE A 53 9.55 16.51 -25.38
N GLY A 54 9.14 15.55 -24.54
CA GLY A 54 10.00 14.49 -24.04
C GLY A 54 11.17 15.01 -23.20
N TYR A 55 12.31 14.32 -23.30
CA TYR A 55 13.55 14.73 -22.67
C TYR A 55 14.42 15.46 -23.69
N SER A 56 14.58 16.78 -23.52
CA SER A 56 15.35 17.63 -24.43
C SER A 56 16.06 18.72 -23.65
N ARG A 57 17.28 19.07 -24.06
CA ARG A 57 18.03 20.21 -23.49
C ARG A 57 17.71 21.54 -24.17
N LYS A 58 16.85 21.55 -25.19
CA LYS A 58 16.44 22.77 -25.89
C LYS A 58 15.51 23.60 -25.01
N THR A 59 15.53 24.91 -25.19
CA THR A 59 14.52 25.80 -24.59
C THR A 59 13.31 25.87 -25.51
N TRP A 60 12.12 25.67 -24.97
CA TRP A 60 10.87 25.72 -25.73
C TRP A 60 10.13 27.01 -25.41
N TRP A 61 9.76 27.73 -26.46
CA TRP A 61 8.95 28.94 -26.39
C TRP A 61 7.58 28.62 -26.95
N LEU A 62 6.54 28.88 -26.18
CA LEU A 62 5.15 28.58 -26.54
C LEU A 62 4.34 29.87 -26.45
N HIS A 63 3.60 30.20 -27.50
CA HIS A 63 2.71 31.34 -27.59
C HIS A 63 1.25 30.86 -27.56
N SER A 64 0.40 31.60 -26.86
CA SER A 64 -1.04 31.38 -26.79
C SER A 64 -1.77 32.70 -26.53
N GLU A 65 -2.99 32.79 -27.03
CA GLU A 65 -3.84 33.96 -26.83
C GLU A 65 -5.02 33.59 -25.91
N LEU A 66 -5.33 34.48 -24.96
CA LEU A 66 -6.45 34.33 -24.04
C LEU A 66 -7.51 35.39 -24.37
N PRO A 67 -8.60 35.06 -25.08
CA PRO A 67 -9.66 36.00 -25.42
C PRO A 67 -10.26 36.73 -24.21
N GLY A 68 -10.45 38.04 -24.33
CA GLY A 68 -11.01 38.86 -23.24
C GLY A 68 -12.43 38.45 -22.83
N THR A 69 -13.19 37.86 -23.74
CA THR A 69 -14.53 37.30 -23.47
C THR A 69 -14.52 36.22 -22.40
N TRP A 70 -13.39 35.53 -22.19
CA TRP A 70 -13.28 34.48 -21.18
C TRP A 70 -13.21 35.02 -19.76
N PHE A 71 -12.78 36.27 -19.56
CA PHE A 71 -12.61 36.89 -18.25
C PHE A 71 -13.92 37.46 -17.70
N ALA A 72 -14.82 37.94 -18.57
CA ALA A 72 -16.12 38.49 -18.17
C ALA A 72 -16.04 39.54 -17.02
N GLY A 73 -14.95 40.32 -16.99
CA GLY A 73 -14.70 41.33 -15.93
C GLY A 73 -14.16 40.76 -14.61
N GLU A 74 -13.93 39.45 -14.52
CA GLU A 74 -13.38 38.77 -13.35
C GLU A 74 -11.96 38.24 -13.62
N PRO A 75 -11.14 38.05 -12.58
CA PRO A 75 -9.85 37.39 -12.72
C PRO A 75 -10.01 35.92 -13.16
N ARG A 76 -8.97 35.38 -13.78
CA ARG A 76 -8.86 33.96 -14.12
C ARG A 76 -7.62 33.37 -13.49
N TRP A 77 -7.73 32.15 -13.00
CA TRP A 77 -6.65 31.45 -12.34
C TRP A 77 -6.06 30.46 -13.33
N LEU A 78 -4.79 30.63 -13.64
CA LEU A 78 -4.01 29.76 -14.50
C LEU A 78 -3.21 28.81 -13.60
N GLN A 79 -3.71 27.59 -13.48
CA GLN A 79 -3.01 26.49 -12.82
C GLN A 79 -1.92 25.96 -13.73
N LEU A 80 -0.72 25.76 -13.18
CA LEU A 80 0.49 25.42 -13.91
C LEU A 80 1.13 24.17 -13.32
N GLY A 81 1.41 23.22 -14.20
CA GLY A 81 2.14 22.01 -13.90
C GLY A 81 2.86 21.46 -15.14
N PRO A 82 3.55 20.33 -14.98
CA PRO A 82 3.80 19.63 -13.70
C PRO A 82 4.81 20.39 -12.82
N SER A 83 4.87 20.05 -11.52
CA SER A 83 5.69 20.76 -10.52
C SER A 83 7.20 20.50 -10.60
N PHE A 84 7.67 19.79 -11.62
CA PHE A 84 9.06 19.32 -11.77
C PHE A 84 9.78 19.91 -12.99
N VAL A 85 9.20 20.92 -13.62
CA VAL A 85 9.87 21.62 -14.73
C VAL A 85 10.91 22.56 -14.12
N ASP A 86 12.20 22.35 -14.44
CA ASP A 86 13.33 23.10 -13.84
C ASP A 86 13.16 24.61 -13.93
N HIS A 87 12.83 25.11 -15.11
CA HIS A 87 12.64 26.52 -15.39
C HIS A 87 11.37 26.70 -16.22
N LEU A 88 10.39 27.38 -15.62
CA LEU A 88 9.14 27.76 -16.26
C LEU A 88 8.94 29.26 -16.04
N THR A 89 9.05 30.04 -17.11
CA THR A 89 8.77 31.47 -17.08
C THR A 89 7.54 31.77 -17.93
N ILE A 90 6.63 32.56 -17.39
CA ILE A 90 5.45 33.06 -18.09
C ILE A 90 5.62 34.55 -18.30
N TYR A 91 5.41 34.97 -19.54
CA TYR A 91 5.29 36.35 -19.95
C TYR A 91 3.86 36.58 -20.39
N TYR A 92 3.19 37.62 -19.88
CA TYR A 92 1.89 38.00 -20.40
C TYR A 92 1.74 39.51 -20.50
N ARG A 93 0.92 39.96 -21.44
CA ARG A 93 0.56 41.38 -21.64
C ARG A 93 -0.79 41.49 -22.38
N PRO A 94 -1.48 42.63 -22.31
CA PRO A 94 -2.72 42.83 -23.07
C PRO A 94 -2.49 42.62 -24.57
N LEU A 95 -3.39 41.90 -25.23
CA LEU A 95 -3.24 41.53 -26.64
C LEU A 95 -3.22 42.78 -27.53
N GLY A 96 -2.19 42.89 -28.38
CA GLY A 96 -1.99 44.05 -29.26
C GLY A 96 -1.46 45.31 -28.56
N SER A 97 -0.95 45.18 -27.34
CA SER A 97 -0.31 46.27 -26.58
C SER A 97 1.21 46.20 -26.65
N ASP A 98 1.85 47.37 -26.75
CA ASP A 98 3.31 47.54 -26.61
C ASP A 98 3.75 47.67 -25.14
N ALA A 99 2.85 47.37 -24.19
CA ALA A 99 3.20 47.32 -22.78
C ALA A 99 4.34 46.31 -22.52
N PRO A 100 5.21 46.58 -21.52
CA PRO A 100 6.24 45.63 -21.13
C PRO A 100 5.59 44.31 -20.67
N TRP A 101 6.28 43.21 -20.95
CA TRP A 101 5.83 41.89 -20.51
C TRP A 101 5.83 41.79 -18.98
N GLU A 102 4.71 41.37 -18.41
CA GLU A 102 4.70 40.92 -17.01
C GLU A 102 5.33 39.53 -16.96
N GLN A 103 6.40 39.39 -16.19
CA GLN A 103 7.18 38.15 -16.07
C GLN A 103 6.93 37.49 -14.71
N ARG A 104 6.68 36.17 -14.73
CA ARG A 104 6.54 35.32 -13.54
C ARG A 104 7.31 34.02 -13.69
N THR A 105 8.00 33.56 -12.64
CA THR A 105 8.81 32.32 -12.64
C THR A 105 8.24 31.25 -11.70
N PHE A 106 8.23 29.99 -12.15
CA PHE A 106 7.53 28.89 -11.50
C PHE A 106 8.33 27.58 -11.42
N GLY A 107 9.54 27.52 -11.98
CA GLY A 107 10.32 26.30 -12.04
C GLY A 107 10.78 25.79 -10.68
N ASP A 108 11.03 24.49 -10.56
CA ASP A 108 11.47 23.87 -9.29
C ASP A 108 12.95 24.12 -8.97
N ARG A 109 13.73 24.58 -9.96
CA ARG A 109 15.12 25.03 -9.81
C ARG A 109 15.29 26.53 -9.95
N ASP A 110 14.19 27.28 -10.09
CA ASP A 110 14.22 28.74 -10.05
C ASP A 110 14.46 29.24 -8.62
N VAL A 111 15.09 30.41 -8.48
CA VAL A 111 15.45 31.00 -7.16
C VAL A 111 14.20 31.33 -6.34
N ALA A 112 13.12 31.74 -7.01
CA ALA A 112 11.84 32.04 -6.40
C ALA A 112 10.71 31.49 -7.26
N ARG A 113 9.73 30.87 -6.59
CA ARG A 113 8.50 30.39 -7.20
C ARG A 113 7.39 31.39 -6.91
N GLU A 114 7.01 32.17 -7.92
CA GLU A 114 6.11 33.31 -7.78
C GLU A 114 4.63 32.89 -7.86
N SER A 115 4.26 31.78 -7.21
CA SER A 115 2.88 31.31 -7.16
C SER A 115 2.03 32.23 -6.28
N ASP A 116 0.90 32.70 -6.80
CA ASP A 116 -0.02 33.59 -6.08
C ASP A 116 -0.80 32.86 -4.97
N LEU A 117 -0.93 31.54 -5.08
CA LEU A 117 -1.57 30.70 -4.08
C LEU A 117 -0.59 29.71 -3.46
N HIS A 118 -0.74 29.49 -2.16
CA HIS A 118 -0.05 28.41 -1.46
C HIS A 118 -0.78 27.08 -1.69
N TYR A 119 -0.47 26.46 -2.81
CA TYR A 119 -1.03 25.19 -3.27
C TYR A 119 0.08 24.31 -3.86
N ARG A 120 -0.14 22.98 -3.90
CA ARG A 120 0.84 21.99 -4.38
C ARG A 120 1.24 22.17 -5.86
N GLU A 121 0.40 22.84 -6.63
CA GLU A 121 0.68 23.24 -8.02
C GLU A 121 0.73 24.76 -8.09
N SER A 122 1.51 25.28 -9.04
CA SER A 122 1.66 26.73 -9.21
C SER A 122 0.37 27.34 -9.75
N VAL A 123 0.00 28.52 -9.25
CA VAL A 123 -1.17 29.25 -9.73
C VAL A 123 -0.77 30.69 -9.98
N LEU A 124 -1.14 31.18 -11.17
CA LEU A 124 -1.05 32.59 -11.56
C LEU A 124 -2.46 33.17 -11.67
N ILE A 125 -2.72 34.26 -10.95
CA ILE A 125 -3.97 35.02 -11.01
C ILE A 125 -3.82 36.09 -12.09
N ILE A 126 -4.50 35.91 -13.21
CA ILE A 126 -4.52 36.88 -14.31
C ILE A 126 -5.71 37.82 -14.10
N PRO A 127 -5.47 39.13 -13.91
CA PRO A 127 -6.57 40.10 -13.74
C PRO A 127 -7.39 40.23 -15.03
N PRO A 128 -8.63 40.72 -14.97
CA PRO A 128 -9.42 40.97 -16.18
C PRO A 128 -8.67 41.94 -17.12
N PRO A 129 -8.63 41.66 -18.44
CA PRO A 129 -7.84 42.44 -19.37
C PRO A 129 -8.37 43.87 -19.47
N PRO A 130 -7.48 44.88 -19.60
CA PRO A 130 -7.89 46.27 -19.80
C PRO A 130 -8.57 46.50 -21.16
N THR A 131 -8.31 45.61 -22.12
CA THR A 131 -8.84 45.64 -23.49
C THR A 131 -9.75 44.44 -23.75
N ALA A 132 -10.78 44.61 -24.58
CA ALA A 132 -11.68 43.51 -24.98
C ALA A 132 -10.97 42.37 -25.75
N ALA A 133 -9.80 42.64 -26.32
CA ALA A 133 -9.00 41.67 -27.08
C ALA A 133 -8.52 40.48 -26.22
N GLY A 134 -8.12 40.73 -24.97
CA GLY A 134 -7.62 39.70 -24.06
C GLY A 134 -6.13 39.84 -23.73
N TYR A 135 -5.44 38.71 -23.55
CA TYR A 135 -4.01 38.65 -23.27
C TYR A 135 -3.25 37.84 -24.32
N GLU A 136 -2.03 38.28 -24.60
CA GLU A 136 -0.98 37.47 -25.22
C GLU A 136 -0.17 36.82 -24.10
N VAL A 137 0.06 35.50 -24.18
CA VAL A 137 0.78 34.73 -23.16
C VAL A 137 1.87 33.90 -23.83
N VAL A 138 3.08 33.99 -23.29
CA VAL A 138 4.24 33.23 -23.73
C VAL A 138 4.82 32.41 -22.56
N PHE A 139 4.99 31.12 -22.79
CA PHE A 139 5.65 30.20 -21.86
C PHE A 139 7.04 29.87 -22.36
N ARG A 140 8.04 30.01 -21.48
CA ARG A 140 9.42 29.57 -21.71
C ARG A 140 9.69 28.38 -20.81
N LEU A 141 10.00 27.22 -21.40
CA LEU A 141 10.28 25.97 -20.72
C LEU A 141 11.71 25.52 -20.98
N HIS A 142 12.42 25.12 -19.93
CA HIS A 142 13.71 24.43 -20.00
C HIS A 142 13.85 23.52 -18.79
N SER A 143 14.23 22.25 -19.00
CA SER A 143 14.31 21.27 -17.93
C SER A 143 15.29 20.15 -18.26
N THR A 144 15.90 19.58 -17.23
CA THR A 144 16.68 18.33 -17.32
C THR A 144 15.80 17.07 -17.23
N SER A 145 14.57 17.26 -16.76
CA SER A 145 13.50 16.26 -16.64
C SER A 145 12.58 16.31 -17.86
N THR A 146 11.37 15.76 -17.74
CA THR A 146 10.41 15.73 -18.85
C THR A 146 9.82 17.11 -19.10
N LEU A 147 9.81 17.56 -20.36
CA LEU A 147 9.21 18.82 -20.78
C LEU A 147 7.75 18.62 -21.18
N ILE A 148 6.82 18.96 -20.29
CA ILE A 148 5.37 18.95 -20.52
C ILE A 148 4.82 20.28 -19.99
N LEU A 149 3.89 20.90 -20.71
CA LEU A 149 3.15 22.07 -20.22
C LEU A 149 1.69 21.68 -19.91
N LEU A 150 1.36 21.63 -18.63
CA LEU A 150 -0.01 21.45 -18.15
C LEU A 150 -0.49 22.77 -17.58
N ALA A 151 -1.16 23.57 -18.42
CA ALA A 151 -1.73 24.83 -17.98
C ALA A 151 -3.24 24.82 -18.19
N SER A 152 -4.01 25.12 -17.14
CA SER A 152 -5.47 25.19 -17.21
C SER A 152 -5.98 26.50 -16.65
N LEU A 153 -6.79 27.20 -17.43
CA LEU A 153 -7.40 28.48 -17.09
C LEU A 153 -8.84 28.24 -16.61
N SER A 154 -9.16 28.70 -15.41
CA SER A 154 -10.51 28.56 -14.84
C SER A 154 -10.93 29.79 -14.03
N SER A 155 -12.21 29.86 -13.66
CA SER A 155 -12.67 30.84 -12.68
C SER A 155 -12.21 30.43 -11.26
N PRO A 156 -12.15 31.38 -10.30
CA PRO A 156 -11.78 31.08 -8.93
C PRO A 156 -12.64 29.97 -8.29
N GLN A 157 -13.95 29.99 -8.54
CA GLN A 157 -14.90 29.03 -7.95
C GLN A 157 -14.67 27.62 -8.49
N GLU A 158 -14.46 27.48 -9.80
CA GLU A 158 -14.17 26.20 -10.43
C GLU A 158 -12.82 25.64 -10.00
N PHE A 159 -11.80 26.51 -9.95
CA PHE A 159 -10.49 26.11 -9.46
C PHE A 159 -10.60 25.54 -8.06
N VAL A 160 -11.22 26.27 -7.12
CA VAL A 160 -11.33 25.82 -5.72
C VAL A 160 -12.09 24.50 -5.63
N GLN A 161 -13.19 24.34 -6.36
CA GLN A 161 -13.95 23.09 -6.37
C GLN A 161 -13.11 21.91 -6.88
N ARG A 162 -12.42 22.09 -8.02
CA ARG A 162 -11.58 21.06 -8.64
C ARG A 162 -10.37 20.73 -7.77
N ALA A 163 -9.64 21.75 -7.31
CA ALA A 163 -8.48 21.61 -6.44
C ALA A 163 -8.86 20.92 -5.13
N THR A 164 -10.02 21.21 -4.55
CA THR A 164 -10.51 20.52 -3.33
C THR A 164 -10.77 19.04 -3.59
N ALA A 165 -11.51 18.71 -4.66
CA ALA A 165 -11.83 17.32 -5.00
C ALA A 165 -10.56 16.51 -5.32
N ASP A 166 -9.65 17.09 -6.09
CA ASP A 166 -8.39 16.46 -6.48
C ASP A 166 -7.44 16.28 -5.28
N THR A 167 -7.33 17.30 -4.41
CA THR A 167 -6.54 17.19 -3.17
C THR A 167 -7.13 16.15 -2.23
N ALA A 168 -8.46 16.05 -2.12
CA ALA A 168 -9.13 15.03 -1.31
C ALA A 168 -8.85 13.62 -1.85
N PHE A 169 -8.91 13.42 -3.17
CA PHE A 169 -8.56 12.15 -3.81
C PHE A 169 -7.11 11.74 -3.50
N TRP A 170 -6.15 12.64 -3.70
CA TRP A 170 -4.75 12.35 -3.43
C TRP A 170 -4.45 12.16 -1.93
N SER A 171 -5.10 12.92 -1.06
CA SER A 171 -4.98 12.74 0.40
C SER A 171 -5.48 11.36 0.84
N PHE A 172 -6.62 10.91 0.30
CA PHE A 172 -7.14 9.57 0.56
C PHE A 172 -6.21 8.48 -0.01
N TYR A 173 -5.72 8.66 -1.24
CA TYR A 173 -4.76 7.77 -1.88
C TYR A 173 -3.51 7.59 -1.02
N PHE A 174 -2.89 8.68 -0.55
CA PHE A 174 -1.67 8.61 0.25
C PHE A 174 -1.91 8.09 1.66
N GLY A 175 -3.05 8.39 2.28
CA GLY A 175 -3.44 7.79 3.55
C GLY A 175 -3.54 6.26 3.46
N LEU A 176 -4.21 5.77 2.41
CA LEU A 176 -4.34 4.34 2.16
C LEU A 176 -2.99 3.70 1.79
N ALA A 177 -2.18 4.38 0.99
CA ALA A 177 -0.83 3.95 0.64
C ALA A 177 0.09 3.84 1.85
N ALA A 178 0.01 4.78 2.81
CA ALA A 178 0.80 4.76 4.04
C ALA A 178 0.43 3.55 4.91
N VAL A 179 -0.88 3.27 5.08
CA VAL A 179 -1.36 2.08 5.81
C VAL A 179 -0.88 0.80 5.11
N ALA A 180 -1.07 0.69 3.80
CA ALA A 180 -0.63 -0.49 3.04
C ALA A 180 0.89 -0.69 3.11
N SER A 181 1.67 0.38 3.02
CA SER A 181 3.13 0.34 3.14
C SER A 181 3.58 -0.10 4.53
N GLY A 182 2.96 0.43 5.59
CA GLY A 182 3.21 0.02 6.98
C GLY A 182 2.87 -1.46 7.22
N VAL A 183 1.75 -1.93 6.67
CA VAL A 183 1.36 -3.35 6.74
C VAL A 183 2.33 -4.23 5.95
N ALA A 184 2.73 -3.83 4.74
CA ALA A 184 3.70 -4.56 3.93
C ALA A 184 5.05 -4.67 4.64
N LEU A 185 5.53 -3.59 5.26
CA LEU A 185 6.75 -3.55 6.04
C LEU A 185 6.66 -4.47 7.27
N TRP A 186 5.56 -4.38 8.02
CA TRP A 186 5.33 -5.25 9.18
C TRP A 186 5.33 -6.73 8.78
N LEU A 187 4.61 -7.10 7.70
CA LEU A 187 4.61 -8.46 7.17
C LEU A 187 6.01 -8.91 6.74
N ALA A 188 6.78 -8.04 6.06
CA ALA A 188 8.14 -8.35 5.64
C ALA A 188 9.08 -8.62 6.83
N LEU A 189 8.97 -7.83 7.89
CA LEU A 189 9.76 -7.97 9.12
C LEU A 189 9.34 -9.20 9.95
N ALA A 190 8.04 -9.44 10.09
CA ALA A 190 7.49 -10.53 10.90
C ALA A 190 7.71 -11.91 10.25
N LEU A 191 7.38 -12.04 8.97
CA LEU A 191 7.43 -13.32 8.26
C LEU A 191 8.79 -13.60 7.59
N ARG A 192 9.63 -12.56 7.40
CA ARG A 192 10.97 -12.64 6.79
C ARG A 192 11.03 -13.40 5.46
N ARG A 193 9.94 -13.33 4.68
CA ARG A 193 9.85 -13.94 3.34
C ARG A 193 10.28 -12.94 2.27
N ARG A 194 11.06 -13.41 1.30
CA ARG A 194 11.59 -12.57 0.20
C ARG A 194 10.50 -11.87 -0.62
N LEU A 195 9.39 -12.56 -0.91
CA LEU A 195 8.23 -11.97 -1.60
C LEU A 195 7.67 -10.74 -0.88
N LEU A 196 7.60 -10.76 0.46
CA LEU A 196 7.05 -9.65 1.23
C LEU A 196 7.97 -8.43 1.21
N TRP A 197 9.29 -8.65 1.15
CA TRP A 197 10.25 -7.58 0.87
C TRP A 197 10.04 -6.99 -0.53
N GLY A 198 9.81 -7.82 -1.55
CA GLY A 198 9.47 -7.33 -2.89
C GLY A 198 8.21 -6.45 -2.90
N ILE A 199 7.16 -6.88 -2.20
CA ILE A 199 5.91 -6.12 -2.04
C ILE A 199 6.16 -4.79 -1.31
N CYS A 200 6.93 -4.81 -0.23
CA CYS A 200 7.27 -3.63 0.56
C CYS A 200 8.12 -2.64 -0.24
N LEU A 201 9.12 -3.11 -0.97
CA LEU A 201 9.98 -2.25 -1.80
C LEU A 201 9.19 -1.63 -2.95
N PHE A 202 8.24 -2.37 -3.54
CA PHE A 202 7.36 -1.82 -4.57
C PHE A 202 6.49 -0.66 -4.06
N SER A 203 6.23 -0.57 -2.75
CA SER A 203 5.56 0.58 -2.14
C SER A 203 6.38 1.89 -2.16
N LEU A 204 7.68 1.84 -2.49
CA LEU A 204 8.49 3.05 -2.70
C LEU A 204 8.06 3.87 -3.92
N ASN A 205 7.13 3.35 -4.72
CA ASN A 205 6.45 4.08 -5.77
C ASN A 205 5.44 5.11 -5.25
N TYR A 206 4.91 4.98 -4.03
CA TYR A 206 3.96 5.98 -3.50
C TYR A 206 4.62 7.33 -3.23
N PRO A 207 5.81 7.40 -2.62
CA PRO A 207 6.56 8.65 -2.52
C PRO A 207 6.90 9.29 -3.89
N LEU A 208 7.11 8.48 -4.94
CA LEU A 208 7.29 9.00 -6.31
C LEU A 208 6.03 9.74 -6.79
N VAL A 209 4.86 9.13 -6.62
CA VAL A 209 3.58 9.79 -6.95
C VAL A 209 3.40 11.07 -6.15
N ALA A 210 3.75 11.08 -4.86
CA ALA A 210 3.68 12.28 -4.03
C ALA A 210 4.57 13.40 -4.57
N ALA A 211 5.81 13.07 -4.96
CA ALA A 211 6.76 14.03 -5.51
C ALA A 211 6.30 14.60 -6.86
N LEU A 212 5.75 13.77 -7.75
CA LEU A 212 5.21 14.20 -9.04
C LEU A 212 4.02 15.16 -8.94
N HIS A 213 3.29 15.11 -7.81
CA HIS A 213 2.13 15.96 -7.53
C HIS A 213 2.46 17.14 -6.59
N GLY A 214 3.74 17.40 -6.29
CA GLY A 214 4.17 18.58 -5.52
C GLY A 214 3.93 18.50 -4.01
N PHE A 215 3.61 17.33 -3.45
CA PHE A 215 3.34 17.20 -2.01
C PHE A 215 4.54 17.49 -1.11
N PRO A 216 5.78 17.04 -1.42
CA PRO A 216 6.94 17.36 -0.59
C PRO A 216 7.17 18.86 -0.41
N GLU A 217 7.16 19.63 -1.49
CA GLU A 217 7.27 21.09 -1.40
C GLU A 217 6.08 21.71 -0.65
N TRP A 218 4.85 21.25 -0.90
CA TRP A 218 3.68 21.81 -0.24
C TRP A 218 3.71 21.65 1.29
N PHE A 219 4.20 20.52 1.80
CA PHE A 219 4.28 20.29 3.25
C PHE A 219 5.51 20.88 3.93
N PHE A 220 6.66 20.88 3.25
CA PHE A 220 7.94 21.24 3.85
C PHE A 220 8.49 22.59 3.36
N GLY A 221 7.77 23.27 2.48
CA GLY A 221 8.15 24.54 1.86
C GLY A 221 9.18 24.38 0.75
N HIS A 222 9.64 25.52 0.22
CA HIS A 222 10.49 25.58 -0.97
C HIS A 222 11.87 24.92 -0.77
N ALA A 223 12.33 24.80 0.49
CA ALA A 223 13.58 24.10 0.82
C ALA A 223 13.54 22.61 0.43
N ALA A 224 12.36 22.03 0.24
CA ALA A 224 12.20 20.64 -0.19
C ALA A 224 12.23 20.46 -1.71
N LEU A 225 12.27 21.52 -2.53
CA LEU A 225 12.29 21.41 -4.00
C LEU A 225 13.47 20.55 -4.53
N PRO A 226 14.73 20.76 -4.10
CA PRO A 226 15.84 19.91 -4.55
C PRO A 226 15.67 18.45 -4.14
N PHE A 227 15.06 18.21 -2.97
CA PHE A 227 14.76 16.88 -2.49
C PHE A 227 13.64 16.22 -3.31
N GLN A 228 12.60 16.98 -3.66
CA GLN A 228 11.51 16.54 -4.53
C GLN A 228 12.02 16.15 -5.93
N ASP A 229 12.85 16.99 -6.55
CA ASP A 229 13.49 16.71 -7.84
C ASP A 229 14.33 15.42 -7.78
N PHE A 230 15.15 15.28 -6.72
CA PHE A 230 15.92 14.05 -6.50
C PHE A 230 15.03 12.82 -6.27
N MET A 231 13.93 12.95 -5.51
CA MET A 231 12.95 11.87 -5.31
C MET A 231 12.34 11.44 -6.64
N ILE A 232 11.92 12.39 -7.50
CA ILE A 232 11.33 12.08 -8.81
C ILE A 232 12.35 11.30 -9.65
N SER A 233 13.56 11.83 -9.77
CA SER A 233 14.61 11.20 -10.57
C SER A 233 14.99 9.81 -10.05
N SER A 234 15.30 9.69 -8.75
CA SER A 234 15.80 8.45 -8.16
C SER A 234 14.73 7.38 -8.03
N LEU A 235 13.53 7.73 -7.57
CA LEU A 235 12.44 6.78 -7.41
C LEU A 235 11.85 6.35 -8.76
N SER A 236 11.92 7.17 -9.81
CA SER A 236 11.56 6.73 -11.16
C SER A 236 12.45 5.58 -11.62
N LEU A 237 13.78 5.73 -11.55
CA LEU A 237 14.71 4.66 -11.90
C LEU A 237 14.56 3.44 -10.94
N PHE A 238 14.28 3.68 -9.66
CA PHE A 238 14.10 2.60 -8.67
C PHE A 238 12.78 1.84 -8.86
N SER A 239 11.72 2.51 -9.32
CA SER A 239 10.39 1.92 -9.56
C SER A 239 10.48 0.68 -10.44
N TYR A 240 11.28 0.80 -11.48
CA TYR A 240 11.56 -0.21 -12.47
C TYR A 240 12.28 -1.42 -11.88
N ALA A 241 13.34 -1.19 -11.10
CA ALA A 241 14.03 -2.25 -10.38
C ALA A 241 13.08 -3.02 -9.44
N THR A 242 12.22 -2.30 -8.70
CA THR A 242 11.26 -2.95 -7.78
C THR A 242 10.20 -3.77 -8.52
N ALA A 243 9.73 -3.33 -9.69
CA ALA A 243 8.77 -4.07 -10.50
C ALA A 243 9.36 -5.41 -11.00
N LEU A 244 10.59 -5.37 -11.54
CA LEU A 244 11.28 -6.56 -12.03
C LEU A 244 11.61 -7.53 -10.88
N TRP A 245 12.05 -7.01 -9.74
CA TRP A 245 12.29 -7.81 -8.54
C TRP A 245 11.00 -8.49 -8.06
N LEU A 246 9.92 -7.73 -7.93
CA LEU A 246 8.62 -8.24 -7.46
C LEU A 246 8.11 -9.36 -8.38
N HIS A 247 8.19 -9.18 -9.70
CA HIS A 247 7.85 -10.22 -10.67
C HIS A 247 8.67 -11.50 -10.48
N SER A 248 9.99 -11.34 -10.28
CA SER A 248 10.89 -12.46 -10.05
C SER A 248 10.55 -13.26 -8.79
N GLU A 249 10.19 -12.57 -7.71
CA GLU A 249 9.84 -13.20 -6.43
C GLU A 249 8.44 -13.84 -6.43
N ILE A 250 7.45 -13.23 -7.10
CA ILE A 250 6.09 -13.80 -7.21
C ILE A 250 6.12 -15.16 -7.91
N PHE A 251 6.89 -15.27 -8.99
CA PHE A 251 6.95 -16.49 -9.81
C PHE A 251 8.10 -17.43 -9.42
N ASP A 252 8.84 -17.13 -8.35
CA ASP A 252 10.05 -17.86 -7.93
C ASP A 252 10.95 -18.21 -9.14
N LEU A 253 11.22 -17.19 -9.98
CA LEU A 253 11.87 -17.38 -11.28
C LEU A 253 13.26 -18.00 -11.15
N LYS A 254 13.92 -17.83 -10.00
CA LYS A 254 15.19 -18.48 -9.70
C LYS A 254 15.11 -20.00 -9.85
N LYS A 255 13.99 -20.62 -9.47
CA LYS A 255 13.77 -22.07 -9.59
C LYS A 255 13.15 -22.44 -10.93
N ASN A 256 12.14 -21.69 -11.37
CA ASN A 256 11.35 -22.06 -12.55
C ASN A 256 12.05 -21.70 -13.87
N MET A 257 12.78 -20.58 -13.93
CA MET A 257 13.42 -20.05 -15.13
C MET A 257 14.72 -19.29 -14.78
N PRO A 258 15.81 -19.98 -14.40
CA PRO A 258 17.01 -19.35 -13.84
C PRO A 258 17.72 -18.37 -14.80
N ARG A 259 17.70 -18.64 -16.11
CA ARG A 259 18.28 -17.71 -17.12
C ARG A 259 17.52 -16.40 -17.20
N LEU A 260 16.19 -16.45 -17.10
CA LEU A 260 15.35 -15.25 -17.07
C LEU A 260 15.58 -14.50 -15.76
N HIS A 261 15.68 -15.20 -14.63
CA HIS A 261 16.02 -14.57 -13.36
C HIS A 261 17.35 -13.82 -13.45
N GLN A 262 18.39 -14.40 -14.05
CA GLN A 262 19.66 -13.71 -14.29
C GLN A 262 19.51 -12.47 -15.16
N LEU A 263 18.72 -12.54 -16.24
CA LEU A 263 18.42 -11.39 -17.09
C LEU A 263 17.71 -10.27 -16.30
N LEU A 264 16.70 -10.60 -15.50
CA LEU A 264 15.98 -9.62 -14.68
C LEU A 264 16.89 -8.99 -13.62
N ILE A 265 17.74 -9.78 -12.97
CA ILE A 265 18.71 -9.26 -12.00
C ILE A 265 19.75 -8.37 -12.69
N ALA A 266 20.22 -8.72 -13.90
CA ALA A 266 21.10 -7.86 -14.67
C ALA A 266 20.43 -6.51 -15.00
N ALA A 267 19.15 -6.54 -15.38
CA ALA A 267 18.36 -5.32 -15.60
C ALA A 267 18.20 -4.51 -14.30
N VAL A 268 17.93 -5.16 -13.16
CA VAL A 268 17.88 -4.50 -11.84
C VAL A 268 19.22 -3.83 -11.50
N VAL A 269 20.34 -4.53 -11.66
CA VAL A 269 21.68 -3.97 -11.41
C VAL A 269 21.95 -2.79 -12.35
N LEU A 270 21.56 -2.89 -13.62
CA LEU A 270 21.68 -1.79 -14.56
C LEU A 270 20.89 -0.55 -14.10
N ASN A 271 19.64 -0.70 -13.63
CA ASN A 271 18.85 0.41 -13.08
C ASN A 271 19.53 1.04 -11.85
N LEU A 272 20.18 0.23 -11.00
CA LEU A 272 20.95 0.75 -9.85
C LEU A 272 22.19 1.53 -10.31
N VAL A 273 22.88 1.09 -11.37
CA VAL A 273 24.01 1.82 -11.96
C VAL A 273 23.55 3.12 -12.61
N LEU A 274 22.39 3.12 -13.27
CA LEU A 274 21.81 4.31 -13.90
C LEU A 274 21.51 5.42 -12.89
N GLN A 275 21.40 5.14 -11.59
CA GLN A 275 21.28 6.18 -10.55
C GLN A 275 22.45 7.19 -10.59
N VAL A 276 23.64 6.77 -11.05
CA VAL A 276 24.81 7.64 -11.21
C VAL A 276 24.59 8.72 -12.28
N SER A 277 23.63 8.54 -13.20
CA SER A 277 23.31 9.55 -14.22
C SER A 277 22.67 10.81 -13.63
N ILE A 278 22.06 10.72 -12.44
CA ILE A 278 21.36 11.83 -11.79
C ILE A 278 22.35 12.96 -11.43
N PRO A 279 23.38 12.74 -10.58
CA PRO A 279 24.34 13.80 -10.25
C PRO A 279 25.17 14.26 -11.45
N LEU A 280 25.27 13.45 -12.51
CA LEU A 280 26.00 13.81 -13.75
C LEU A 280 25.15 14.62 -14.75
N GLY A 281 23.86 14.86 -14.49
CA GLY A 281 22.98 15.62 -15.40
C GLY A 281 22.60 14.85 -16.68
N PHE A 282 22.67 13.52 -16.66
CA PHE A 282 22.29 12.63 -17.76
C PHE A 282 20.99 11.85 -17.50
N TYR A 283 20.15 12.32 -16.56
CA TYR A 283 18.88 11.69 -16.21
C TYR A 283 17.97 11.39 -17.42
N GLY A 284 17.74 12.37 -18.30
CA GLY A 284 16.92 12.16 -19.49
C GLY A 284 17.44 11.06 -20.42
N PHE A 285 18.77 10.88 -20.51
CA PHE A 285 19.37 9.79 -21.28
C PHE A 285 19.17 8.42 -20.60
N ALA A 286 19.28 8.35 -19.27
CA ALA A 286 18.97 7.14 -18.53
C ALA A 286 17.51 6.71 -18.72
N MET A 287 16.56 7.66 -18.67
CA MET A 287 15.13 7.38 -18.92
C MET A 287 14.86 6.88 -20.35
N GLN A 288 15.64 7.32 -21.34
CA GLN A 288 15.57 6.81 -22.72
C GLN A 288 16.05 5.35 -22.81
N ILE A 289 17.20 5.04 -22.18
CA ILE A 289 17.73 3.67 -22.12
C ILE A 289 16.70 2.74 -21.46
N GLU A 290 16.14 3.16 -20.32
CA GLU A 290 15.12 2.37 -19.62
C GLU A 290 13.86 2.19 -20.46
N GLY A 291 13.38 3.24 -21.13
CA GLY A 291 12.23 3.14 -22.03
C GLY A 291 12.40 2.02 -23.06
N VAL A 292 13.58 1.91 -23.69
CA VAL A 292 13.90 0.85 -24.66
C VAL A 292 13.94 -0.54 -23.98
N ILE A 293 14.62 -0.66 -22.84
CA ILE A 293 14.68 -1.91 -22.08
C ILE A 293 13.27 -2.39 -21.72
N PHE A 294 12.40 -1.49 -21.30
CA PHE A 294 11.05 -1.83 -20.87
C PHE A 294 10.14 -2.25 -22.01
N ILE A 295 10.25 -1.63 -23.18
CA ILE A 295 9.55 -2.09 -24.39
C ILE A 295 9.91 -3.56 -24.69
N ILE A 296 11.18 -3.95 -24.51
CA ILE A 296 11.64 -5.32 -24.74
C ILE A 296 11.23 -6.25 -23.59
N ILE A 297 11.31 -5.82 -22.34
CA ILE A 297 11.07 -6.68 -21.18
C ILE A 297 9.57 -6.92 -20.94
N THR A 298 8.71 -5.97 -21.26
CA THR A 298 7.25 -6.07 -21.07
C THR A 298 6.65 -7.34 -21.69
N PRO A 299 6.87 -7.66 -22.99
CA PRO A 299 6.36 -8.89 -23.59
C PRO A 299 6.97 -10.14 -22.96
N VAL A 300 8.23 -10.08 -22.50
CA VAL A 300 8.87 -11.19 -21.78
C VAL A 300 8.14 -11.45 -20.45
N LEU A 301 7.86 -10.40 -19.67
CA LEU A 301 7.13 -10.52 -18.41
C LEU A 301 5.74 -11.10 -18.63
N LEU A 302 4.96 -10.57 -19.59
CA LEU A 302 3.63 -11.07 -19.92
C LEU A 302 3.66 -12.54 -20.39
N PHE A 303 4.59 -12.88 -21.29
CA PHE A 303 4.77 -14.24 -21.77
C PHE A 303 5.09 -15.20 -20.62
N THR A 304 5.95 -14.79 -19.68
CA THR A 304 6.34 -15.65 -18.56
C THR A 304 5.20 -15.87 -17.57
N SER A 305 4.40 -14.83 -17.27
CA SER A 305 3.18 -14.96 -16.48
C SER A 305 2.20 -15.95 -17.13
N TRP A 306 1.98 -15.84 -18.44
CA TRP A 306 1.10 -16.73 -19.19
C TRP A 306 1.62 -18.17 -19.27
N TRP A 307 2.91 -18.35 -19.55
CA TRP A 307 3.55 -19.65 -19.72
C TRP A 307 3.56 -20.47 -18.43
N LEU A 308 3.91 -19.85 -17.30
CA LEU A 308 3.91 -20.52 -16.00
C LEU A 308 2.49 -20.93 -15.58
N TRP A 309 1.48 -20.11 -15.89
CA TRP A 309 0.08 -20.48 -15.68
C TRP A 309 -0.35 -21.65 -16.57
N ARG A 310 -0.03 -21.61 -17.87
CA ARG A 310 -0.30 -22.69 -18.82
C ARG A 310 0.28 -24.03 -18.37
N LYS A 311 1.48 -24.01 -17.75
CA LYS A 311 2.13 -25.20 -17.20
C LYS A 311 1.55 -25.70 -15.87
N LYS A 312 0.52 -25.03 -15.33
CA LYS A 312 -0.03 -25.28 -13.98
C LYS A 312 1.04 -25.26 -12.88
N ALA A 313 2.15 -24.54 -13.11
CA ALA A 313 3.21 -24.35 -12.12
C ALA A 313 2.76 -23.39 -11.00
N ILE A 314 1.68 -22.63 -11.24
CA ILE A 314 1.12 -21.62 -10.35
C ILE A 314 -0.40 -21.72 -10.31
N ASP A 315 -0.99 -21.31 -9.18
CA ASP A 315 -2.43 -21.20 -9.00
C ASP A 315 -2.99 -19.86 -9.52
N ARG A 316 -4.32 -19.77 -9.63
CA ARG A 316 -5.00 -18.58 -10.16
C ARG A 316 -4.69 -17.31 -9.36
N ASN A 317 -4.54 -17.41 -8.03
CA ASN A 317 -4.32 -16.24 -7.19
C ASN A 317 -2.89 -15.71 -7.37
N THR A 318 -1.90 -16.59 -7.50
CA THR A 318 -0.52 -16.20 -7.82
C THR A 318 -0.40 -15.58 -9.21
N LEU A 319 -1.15 -16.07 -10.20
CA LEU A 319 -1.21 -15.42 -11.51
C LEU A 319 -1.75 -13.99 -11.40
N LEU A 320 -2.88 -13.78 -10.69
CA LEU A 320 -3.47 -12.44 -10.54
C LEU A 320 -2.48 -11.47 -9.87
N LEU A 321 -1.78 -11.93 -8.83
CA LEU A 321 -0.73 -11.14 -8.17
C LEU A 321 0.44 -10.87 -9.13
N GLY A 322 0.87 -11.86 -9.91
CA GLY A 322 1.98 -11.77 -10.84
C GLY A 322 1.69 -11.01 -12.14
N LEU A 323 0.44 -10.64 -12.40
CA LEU A 323 0.08 -9.73 -13.49
C LEU A 323 0.26 -8.25 -13.11
N LEU A 324 0.39 -7.94 -11.82
CA LEU A 324 0.54 -6.57 -11.36
C LEU A 324 1.83 -5.89 -11.87
N PRO A 325 3.04 -6.47 -11.73
CA PRO A 325 4.25 -5.83 -12.26
C PRO A 325 4.25 -5.68 -13.79
N PRO A 326 3.87 -6.68 -14.61
CA PRO A 326 3.74 -6.50 -16.05
C PRO A 326 2.74 -5.40 -16.44
N PHE A 327 1.61 -5.28 -15.73
CA PHE A 327 0.64 -4.23 -15.99
C PHE A 327 1.19 -2.84 -15.65
N TYR A 328 1.84 -2.71 -14.49
CA TYR A 328 2.52 -1.47 -14.09
C TYR A 328 3.57 -1.05 -15.12
N VAL A 329 4.41 -2.00 -15.54
CA VAL A 329 5.45 -1.78 -16.54
C VAL A 329 4.87 -1.41 -17.90
N ALA A 330 3.82 -2.10 -18.36
CA ALA A 330 3.14 -1.77 -19.61
C ALA A 330 2.53 -0.36 -19.57
N ALA A 331 1.94 0.03 -18.44
CA ALA A 331 1.44 1.39 -18.23
C ALA A 331 2.56 2.43 -18.31
N ALA A 332 3.72 2.16 -17.69
CA ALA A 332 4.89 3.04 -17.75
C ALA A 332 5.45 3.16 -19.19
N VAL A 333 5.42 2.09 -19.99
CA VAL A 333 5.78 2.14 -21.41
C VAL A 333 4.82 3.06 -22.18
N LEU A 334 3.51 2.95 -21.96
CA LEU A 334 2.54 3.84 -22.60
C LEU A 334 2.79 5.31 -22.23
N VAL A 335 3.12 5.59 -20.97
CA VAL A 335 3.51 6.94 -20.54
C VAL A 335 4.76 7.42 -21.28
N GLN A 336 5.79 6.59 -21.42
CA GLN A 336 6.99 7.00 -22.14
C GLN A 336 6.73 7.23 -23.63
N LEU A 337 5.91 6.42 -24.29
CA LEU A 337 5.51 6.63 -25.68
C LEU A 337 4.73 7.95 -25.84
N SER A 338 3.87 8.26 -24.87
CA SER A 338 3.08 9.49 -24.81
C SER A 338 3.97 10.72 -24.62
N ILE A 339 4.96 10.63 -23.73
CA ILE A 339 5.89 11.72 -23.43
C ILE A 339 6.78 12.06 -24.64
N HIS A 340 7.22 11.04 -25.39
CA HIS A 340 8.04 11.21 -26.59
C HIS A 340 7.23 11.59 -27.85
N GLY A 341 5.91 11.74 -27.74
CA GLY A 341 5.06 12.14 -28.86
C GLY A 341 4.80 11.05 -29.90
N ILE A 342 5.08 9.78 -29.60
CA ILE A 342 4.73 8.64 -30.48
C ILE A 342 3.21 8.43 -30.45
N ILE A 343 2.60 8.61 -29.27
CA ILE A 343 1.15 8.68 -29.10
C ILE A 343 0.77 10.04 -28.50
N PRO A 344 -0.46 10.56 -28.77
CA PRO A 344 -0.91 11.81 -28.20
C PRO A 344 -0.90 11.80 -26.67
N PHE A 345 -0.46 12.91 -26.06
CA PHE A 345 -0.44 13.03 -24.61
C PHE A 345 -1.85 13.21 -24.03
N HIS A 346 -2.23 12.30 -23.13
CA HIS A 346 -3.48 12.35 -22.38
C HIS A 346 -3.24 12.09 -20.90
N MET A 347 -3.93 12.86 -20.04
CA MET A 347 -3.86 12.69 -18.57
C MET A 347 -4.18 11.27 -18.11
N ALA A 348 -5.16 10.63 -18.74
CA ALA A 348 -5.55 9.27 -18.39
C ALA A 348 -4.43 8.24 -18.64
N ILE A 349 -3.62 8.45 -19.69
CA ILE A 349 -2.46 7.59 -19.99
C ILE A 349 -1.38 7.87 -18.94
N TYR A 350 -1.09 9.15 -18.67
CA TYR A 350 -0.10 9.57 -17.68
C TYR A 350 -0.37 8.99 -16.28
N SER A 351 -1.64 8.93 -15.87
CA SER A 351 -2.04 8.43 -14.53
C SER A 351 -2.22 6.90 -14.46
N LEU A 352 -2.10 6.16 -15.56
CA LEU A 352 -2.44 4.72 -15.60
C LEU A 352 -1.61 3.88 -14.62
N TRP A 353 -0.29 4.14 -14.55
CA TRP A 353 0.59 3.44 -13.62
C TRP A 353 0.30 3.80 -12.15
N GLN A 354 -0.23 5.00 -11.88
CA GLN A 354 -0.63 5.44 -10.54
C GLN A 354 -1.86 4.66 -10.06
N TYR A 355 -2.78 4.34 -10.98
CA TYR A 355 -3.92 3.46 -10.70
C TYR A 355 -3.51 2.00 -10.50
N ALA A 356 -2.47 1.51 -11.19
CA ALA A 356 -1.90 0.18 -10.93
C ALA A 356 -1.42 0.05 -9.47
N LEU A 357 -0.93 1.14 -8.88
CA LEU A 357 -0.54 1.17 -7.46
C LEU A 357 -1.74 1.12 -6.50
N ILE A 358 -2.94 1.55 -6.90
CA ILE A 358 -4.17 1.32 -6.11
C ILE A 358 -4.48 -0.17 -6.04
N VAL A 359 -4.36 -0.86 -7.18
CA VAL A 359 -4.50 -2.33 -7.22
C VAL A 359 -3.46 -2.98 -6.30
N HIS A 360 -2.23 -2.44 -6.25
CA HIS A 360 -1.21 -2.89 -5.29
C HIS A 360 -1.65 -2.72 -3.84
N ILE A 361 -2.19 -1.55 -3.46
CA ILE A 361 -2.71 -1.33 -2.10
C ILE A 361 -3.74 -2.41 -1.75
N ILE A 362 -4.76 -2.58 -2.58
CA ILE A 362 -5.84 -3.54 -2.35
C ILE A 362 -5.26 -4.95 -2.19
N THR A 363 -4.29 -5.30 -3.03
CA THR A 363 -3.60 -6.59 -3.01
C THR A 363 -2.83 -6.80 -1.71
N VAL A 364 -2.09 -5.80 -1.23
CA VAL A 364 -1.37 -5.85 0.05
C VAL A 364 -2.34 -6.07 1.21
N LEU A 365 -3.43 -5.33 1.25
CA LEU A 365 -4.44 -5.44 2.30
C LEU A 365 -5.10 -6.83 2.30
N ILE A 366 -5.43 -7.37 1.14
CA ILE A 366 -5.95 -8.74 1.00
C ILE A 366 -4.94 -9.77 1.50
N ILE A 367 -3.67 -9.66 1.08
CA ILE A 367 -2.59 -10.56 1.53
C ILE A 367 -2.45 -10.50 3.06
N ALA A 368 -2.48 -9.31 3.64
CA ALA A 368 -2.41 -9.12 5.09
C ALA A 368 -3.55 -9.85 5.81
N ILE A 369 -4.80 -9.65 5.37
CA ILE A 369 -5.97 -10.31 5.94
C ILE A 369 -5.86 -11.83 5.82
N LEU A 370 -5.46 -12.35 4.65
CA LEU A 370 -5.31 -13.78 4.42
C LEU A 370 -4.21 -14.38 5.32
N ARG A 371 -3.10 -13.66 5.52
CA ARG A 371 -1.99 -14.10 6.38
C ARG A 371 -2.39 -14.14 7.85
N VAL A 372 -3.01 -13.07 8.35
CA VAL A 372 -3.52 -13.01 9.73
C VAL A 372 -4.53 -14.13 9.98
N ARG A 373 -5.44 -14.38 9.03
CA ARG A 373 -6.40 -15.50 9.14
C ARG A 373 -5.72 -16.86 9.15
N ALA A 374 -4.67 -17.05 8.34
CA ALA A 374 -3.92 -18.30 8.31
C ALA A 374 -3.16 -18.53 9.64
N GLU A 375 -2.55 -17.49 10.19
CA GLU A 375 -1.86 -17.55 11.49
C GLU A 375 -2.84 -17.82 12.63
N ASN A 376 -3.99 -17.14 12.67
CA ASN A 376 -5.03 -17.40 13.67
C ASN A 376 -5.52 -18.85 13.62
N ARG A 377 -5.73 -19.41 12.41
CA ARG A 377 -6.09 -20.82 12.26
C ARG A 377 -5.00 -21.77 12.77
N GLN A 378 -3.73 -21.46 12.51
CA GLN A 378 -2.61 -22.25 13.03
C GLN A 378 -2.51 -22.17 14.56
N LEU A 379 -2.75 -21.00 15.14
CA LEU A 379 -2.79 -20.81 16.59
C LEU A 379 -3.94 -21.59 17.22
N GLU A 380 -5.15 -21.52 16.65
CA GLU A 380 -6.29 -22.31 17.11
C GLU A 380 -6.02 -23.82 17.02
N GLN A 381 -5.41 -24.30 15.93
CA GLN A 381 -5.03 -25.71 15.78
C GLN A 381 -4.03 -26.15 16.84
N LYS A 382 -2.98 -25.34 17.10
CA LYS A 382 -2.00 -25.62 18.16
C LYS A 382 -2.65 -25.65 19.54
N GLN A 383 -3.57 -24.72 19.83
CA GLN A 383 -4.30 -24.68 21.10
C GLN A 383 -5.27 -25.86 21.27
N ARG A 384 -5.88 -26.36 20.18
CA ARG A 384 -6.71 -27.58 20.21
C ARG A 384 -5.86 -28.80 20.50
N LEU A 385 -4.76 -28.98 19.77
CA LEU A 385 -3.85 -30.10 19.97
C LEU A 385 -3.24 -30.10 21.39
N ALA A 386 -2.88 -28.93 21.91
CA ALA A 386 -2.36 -28.80 23.28
C ALA A 386 -3.41 -29.21 24.34
N ARG A 387 -4.68 -28.84 24.13
CA ARG A 387 -5.78 -29.26 25.01
C ARG A 387 -6.04 -30.77 24.96
N GLU A 388 -6.06 -31.35 23.77
CA GLU A 388 -6.23 -32.81 23.60
C GLU A 388 -5.11 -33.59 24.28
N LEU A 389 -3.85 -33.17 24.09
CA LEU A 389 -2.70 -33.76 24.77
C LEU A 389 -2.78 -33.63 26.29
N GLN A 390 -3.31 -32.52 26.81
CA GLN A 390 -3.50 -32.34 28.25
C GLN A 390 -4.57 -33.29 28.80
N ILE A 391 -5.71 -33.41 28.11
CA ILE A 391 -6.79 -34.35 28.49
C ILE A 391 -6.27 -35.80 28.47
N GLU A 392 -5.51 -36.19 27.45
CA GLU A 392 -4.92 -37.53 27.37
C GLU A 392 -3.94 -37.79 28.52
N ARG A 393 -3.11 -36.81 28.88
CA ARG A 393 -2.18 -36.91 30.02
C ARG A 393 -2.93 -37.03 31.34
N GLU A 394 -3.99 -36.25 31.54
CA GLU A 394 -4.85 -36.33 32.74
C GLU A 394 -5.54 -37.70 32.82
N ALA A 395 -6.08 -38.20 31.70
CA ALA A 395 -6.68 -39.54 31.63
C ALA A 395 -5.65 -40.65 31.92
N SER A 396 -4.45 -40.56 31.33
CA SER A 396 -3.35 -41.50 31.58
C SER A 396 -2.85 -41.44 33.03
N PHE A 397 -2.82 -40.25 33.63
CA PHE A 397 -2.49 -40.07 35.04
C PHE A 397 -3.55 -40.72 35.94
N HIS A 398 -4.84 -40.45 35.70
CA HIS A 398 -5.94 -41.09 36.43
C HIS A 398 -5.92 -42.62 36.26
N GLN A 399 -5.62 -43.12 35.06
CA GLN A 399 -5.50 -44.57 34.81
C GLN A 399 -4.33 -45.17 35.60
N ARG A 400 -3.15 -44.52 35.63
CA ARG A 400 -2.01 -44.99 36.44
C ARG A 400 -2.30 -44.97 37.94
N GLN A 401 -2.97 -43.92 38.42
CA GLN A 401 -3.40 -43.81 39.81
C GLN A 401 -4.39 -44.92 40.18
N PHE A 402 -5.39 -45.16 39.33
CA PHE A 402 -6.34 -46.26 39.51
C PHE A 402 -5.64 -47.63 39.52
N MET A 403 -4.74 -47.89 38.58
CA MET A 403 -3.94 -49.12 38.56
C MET A 403 -3.08 -49.28 39.81
N GLY A 404 -2.47 -48.20 40.31
CA GLY A 404 -1.72 -48.21 41.57
C GLY A 404 -2.60 -48.54 42.78
N MET A 405 -3.78 -47.91 42.87
CA MET A 405 -4.76 -48.17 43.94
C MET A 405 -5.25 -49.62 43.90
N VAL A 406 -5.67 -50.12 42.73
CA VAL A 406 -6.14 -51.49 42.53
C VAL A 406 -5.06 -52.51 42.89
N ALA A 407 -3.82 -52.31 42.44
CA ALA A 407 -2.71 -53.18 42.78
C ALA A 407 -2.46 -53.24 44.30
N HIS A 408 -2.56 -52.09 44.98
CA HIS A 408 -2.42 -52.02 46.44
C HIS A 408 -3.55 -52.77 47.17
N GLU A 409 -4.80 -52.57 46.75
CA GLU A 409 -5.98 -53.23 47.30
C GLU A 409 -5.99 -54.75 47.06
N PHE A 410 -5.38 -55.26 45.99
CA PHE A 410 -5.21 -56.70 45.76
C PHE A 410 -3.98 -57.28 46.48
N ARG A 411 -2.88 -56.53 46.60
CA ARG A 411 -1.65 -57.01 47.24
C ARG A 411 -1.87 -57.31 48.73
N THR A 412 -2.68 -56.51 49.41
CA THR A 412 -2.97 -56.65 50.83
C THR A 412 -3.68 -57.97 51.18
N PRO A 413 -4.83 -58.33 50.60
CA PRO A 413 -5.47 -59.62 50.86
C PRO A 413 -4.65 -60.79 50.34
N LEU A 414 -3.92 -60.65 49.22
CA LEU A 414 -3.03 -61.72 48.73
C LEU A 414 -1.89 -62.01 49.72
N ALA A 415 -1.29 -60.97 50.31
CA ALA A 415 -0.28 -61.12 51.36
C ALA A 415 -0.86 -61.78 52.63
N VAL A 416 -2.10 -61.45 52.99
CA VAL A 416 -2.81 -62.10 54.12
C VAL A 416 -3.08 -63.58 53.81
N ILE A 417 -3.52 -63.92 52.60
CA ILE A 417 -3.73 -65.32 52.16
C ILE A 417 -2.41 -66.08 52.16
N GLN A 418 -1.34 -65.47 51.65
CA GLN A 418 0.00 -66.07 51.64
C GLN A 418 0.55 -66.29 53.05
N ALA A 419 0.39 -65.32 53.95
CA ALA A 419 0.74 -65.47 55.36
C ALA A 419 -0.11 -66.56 56.05
N ALA A 420 -1.40 -66.64 55.75
CA ALA A 420 -2.26 -67.71 56.26
C ALA A 420 -1.87 -69.09 55.72
N LEU A 421 -1.48 -69.20 54.44
CA LEU A 421 -0.95 -70.42 53.84
C LEU A 421 0.37 -70.85 54.48
N GLU A 422 1.29 -69.92 54.74
CA GLU A 422 2.55 -70.19 55.44
C GLU A 422 2.31 -70.67 56.88
N ILE A 423 1.39 -70.03 57.62
CA ILE A 423 0.99 -70.46 58.97
C ILE A 423 0.34 -71.86 58.96
N SER A 424 -0.40 -72.18 57.89
CA SER A 424 -1.02 -73.50 57.69
C SER A 424 0.03 -74.57 57.41
N ALA A 425 1.04 -74.24 56.60
CA ALA A 425 2.14 -75.13 56.24
C ALA A 425 3.12 -75.35 57.41
N SER A 426 3.25 -74.39 58.33
CA SER A 426 4.14 -74.49 59.50
C SER A 426 3.54 -75.20 60.72
N ARG A 427 2.39 -75.88 60.59
CA ARG A 427 1.72 -76.55 61.71
C ARG A 427 2.27 -77.99 61.89
N PRO A 428 2.88 -78.36 63.04
CA PRO A 428 3.31 -79.74 63.29
C PRO A 428 2.09 -80.65 63.60
N PRO A 429 2.17 -81.98 63.34
CA PRO A 429 1.06 -82.90 63.60
C PRO A 429 0.77 -83.02 65.09
N ARG A 430 -0.50 -82.85 65.48
CA ARG A 430 -0.97 -83.09 66.86
C ARG A 430 -0.90 -84.58 67.20
N PRO A 431 -0.29 -84.98 68.32
CA PRO A 431 -0.38 -86.35 68.81
C PRO A 431 -1.73 -86.59 69.53
N ALA A 432 -2.26 -87.79 69.35
CA ALA A 432 -3.47 -88.30 69.97
C ALA A 432 -3.27 -88.66 71.46
N ARG A 433 -4.22 -88.30 72.33
CA ARG A 433 -4.50 -88.95 73.63
C ARG A 433 -5.89 -88.51 74.10
N ARG A 434 -6.89 -89.40 74.05
CA ARG A 434 -7.41 -90.35 75.08
C ARG A 434 -8.08 -89.69 76.30
N ARG A 435 -9.33 -90.14 76.50
CA ARG A 435 -10.32 -89.82 77.54
C ARG A 435 -9.79 -89.94 78.98
N ALA A 436 -10.30 -89.07 79.86
CA ALA A 436 -10.66 -89.40 81.24
C ALA A 436 -11.78 -88.46 81.73
N SER A 437 -12.83 -89.04 82.32
CA SER A 437 -13.92 -88.35 83.03
C SER A 437 -13.55 -88.17 84.51
N ILE A 438 -13.98 -87.07 85.15
CA ILE A 438 -14.40 -87.00 86.56
C ILE A 438 -15.30 -85.77 86.73
N ALA A 439 -16.34 -85.94 87.53
CA ALA A 439 -17.42 -85.00 87.84
C ALA A 439 -17.14 -84.15 89.09
N SER A 440 -17.84 -83.02 89.23
CA SER A 440 -18.56 -82.51 90.42
C SER A 440 -18.51 -80.98 90.59
N GLY A 441 -19.64 -80.40 91.05
CA GLY A 441 -19.69 -79.14 91.81
C GLY A 441 -20.24 -77.88 91.11
N ALA A 442 -21.49 -77.51 91.42
CA ALA A 442 -22.12 -76.21 91.15
C ALA A 442 -22.04 -75.30 92.43
N PRO A 443 -22.62 -74.07 92.56
CA PRO A 443 -23.23 -73.08 91.63
C PRO A 443 -22.73 -71.60 91.92
N PRO A 444 -23.50 -70.46 91.80
CA PRO A 444 -23.13 -69.22 91.06
C PRO A 444 -22.92 -67.98 92.02
N PRO A 445 -22.85 -66.65 91.65
CA PRO A 445 -23.86 -65.88 90.88
C PRO A 445 -23.42 -64.58 90.10
N VAL A 446 -24.36 -64.08 89.26
CA VAL A 446 -24.89 -62.68 89.13
C VAL A 446 -24.18 -61.49 88.39
N TRP A 447 -24.90 -61.04 87.32
CA TRP A 447 -25.31 -59.68 86.85
C TRP A 447 -24.33 -58.54 86.51
N CYS A 448 -24.47 -57.94 85.30
CA CYS A 448 -25.26 -56.72 84.98
C CYS A 448 -24.96 -56.29 83.51
N SER A 449 -25.93 -56.29 82.60
CA SER A 449 -26.88 -55.21 82.25
C SER A 449 -26.54 -54.57 80.89
N SER A 450 -27.40 -54.87 79.91
CA SER A 450 -27.52 -54.31 78.54
C SER A 450 -28.13 -52.88 78.55
N PRO A 451 -28.76 -52.32 77.48
CA PRO A 451 -28.56 -52.36 76.02
C PRO A 451 -28.69 -50.94 75.35
N ILE A 452 -28.79 -50.90 74.00
CA ILE A 452 -29.75 -50.13 73.14
C ILE A 452 -29.07 -49.28 72.04
N THR A 453 -29.10 -49.71 70.76
CA THR A 453 -30.07 -49.39 69.64
C THR A 453 -29.93 -47.94 69.09
N ALA A 454 -30.10 -47.57 67.82
CA ALA A 454 -30.58 -48.21 66.59
C ALA A 454 -30.20 -47.33 65.36
N LEU A 455 -30.24 -47.93 64.17
CA LEU A 455 -30.48 -47.33 62.83
C LEU A 455 -31.78 -46.45 62.81
N PRO A 456 -32.11 -45.61 61.79
CA PRO A 456 -32.11 -45.93 60.33
C PRO A 456 -31.99 -44.76 59.30
N THR A 457 -31.97 -45.15 58.01
CA THR A 457 -32.22 -44.40 56.74
C THR A 457 -33.73 -44.39 56.36
N PRO A 458 -34.20 -43.93 55.16
CA PRO A 458 -34.07 -42.66 54.42
C PRO A 458 -35.45 -42.10 53.89
N GLY A 459 -35.46 -40.97 53.16
CA GLY A 459 -36.45 -40.69 52.09
C GLY A 459 -37.23 -39.35 52.09
N SER A 460 -36.81 -38.42 51.20
CA SER A 460 -37.54 -37.54 50.22
C SER A 460 -39.03 -37.11 50.39
N PRO A 461 -39.58 -36.20 49.53
CA PRO A 461 -39.38 -34.74 49.42
C PRO A 461 -40.73 -33.95 49.34
N HIS A 462 -40.76 -32.61 49.48
CA HIS A 462 -41.85 -31.77 48.92
C HIS A 462 -41.48 -30.26 48.81
N THR A 463 -41.70 -29.73 47.60
CA THR A 463 -42.28 -28.44 47.13
C THR A 463 -42.95 -27.54 48.22
N THR A 464 -43.04 -26.19 48.23
CA THR A 464 -43.18 -25.15 47.19
C THR A 464 -43.14 -23.74 47.83
N CYS A 465 -42.91 -22.70 46.99
CA CYS A 465 -43.57 -21.36 46.99
C CYS A 465 -43.01 -20.11 47.75
N THR A 466 -42.66 -19.10 46.94
CA THR A 466 -43.01 -17.63 46.98
C THR A 466 -42.51 -16.76 48.15
N SER A 467 -42.15 -15.46 48.03
CA SER A 467 -42.01 -14.46 46.96
C SER A 467 -41.45 -13.14 47.58
N ILE A 468 -41.13 -12.14 46.74
CA ILE A 468 -41.12 -10.67 46.97
C ILE A 468 -39.79 -9.95 47.32
N ALA A 469 -39.31 -9.25 46.28
CA ALA A 469 -38.78 -7.87 46.16
C ALA A 469 -38.19 -7.09 47.35
N SER A 470 -37.00 -6.49 47.12
CA SER A 470 -36.79 -5.02 47.06
C SER A 470 -35.29 -4.67 46.87
N ARG A 471 -34.99 -3.71 45.96
CA ARG A 471 -33.70 -2.99 45.81
C ARG A 471 -33.68 -1.77 46.78
N PRO A 472 -32.66 -0.87 46.72
CA PRO A 472 -31.25 -0.90 47.16
C PRO A 472 -31.00 0.19 48.26
N PRO A 473 -29.77 0.64 48.63
CA PRO A 473 -29.01 1.64 47.82
C PRO A 473 -27.45 1.69 47.96
N CYS A 474 -26.84 2.34 46.96
CA CYS A 474 -25.75 3.34 46.93
C CYS A 474 -24.37 3.23 47.65
N CYS A 475 -23.43 3.93 46.97
CA CYS A 475 -22.11 4.50 47.36
C CYS A 475 -20.91 3.52 47.28
N ARG A 476 -19.84 3.80 46.52
CA ARG A 476 -19.19 5.08 46.13
C ARG A 476 -18.67 5.04 44.70
#